data_AF-A0A961X8K5-F1
#
_entry.id   AF-A0A961X8K5-F1
#
_cell.length_a   1.000
_cell.length_b   1.000
_cell.length_c   1.000
_cell.angle_alpha   90.00
_cell.angle_beta   90.00
_cell.angle_gamma   90.00
#
_symmetry.space_group_name_H-M   'P 1'
#
loop_
_entity.id
_entity.type
_entity.pdbx_description
1 polymer ?
#
loop_
_entity_poly.entity_id
_entity_poly.type
_entity_poly.pdbx_seq_one_letter_code
_entity_poly.pdbx_strand_id
1 'polypeptide(L)'
;MTASSSVLLAGKSTGVNLHLLDEKSWSSFKRQLATATLAWADAHGFRGMAGQVLVVPGTKGNVERVLAGVSCDADRDPFAVGKLCKTLPPGTYAVSGDGVDFRLLALGWCLEAYAFGGYGKKIPTVAKLVCPSGVDRTDVLRCAEATAFVRDLVNAPASDMGPDELEQAARTLAKAHRATLSVTKGKALEKNFPMVHAVGRASSREPRLIDLSWGRLQAPRVTLVGKGVCFDTGGLDIKPASGMLLMKKDMGGAANVLGLAQMIMGAKLPVRLRVLIPAVENAISGNAFRPGDVLRSRKGLSVEIGNT
;
A
#
# COMPACT_ATOMS: atom_id res chain seq x y z
N MET A 1 4.46 5.05 -11.61
CA MET A 1 3.98 5.16 -10.21
C MET A 1 4.97 6.02 -9.45
N THR A 2 4.53 6.74 -8.42
CA THR A 2 5.45 7.57 -7.60
C THR A 2 6.34 6.66 -6.76
N ALA A 3 7.66 6.72 -6.95
CA ALA A 3 8.59 5.99 -6.10
C ALA A 3 8.70 6.65 -4.72
N SER A 4 8.45 5.93 -3.63
CA SER A 4 8.52 6.46 -2.26
C SER A 4 9.88 7.11 -1.94
N SER A 5 10.96 6.54 -2.48
CA SER A 5 12.32 7.07 -2.35
C SER A 5 12.54 8.43 -3.03
N SER A 6 11.70 8.80 -4.01
CA SER A 6 11.76 10.10 -4.69
C SER A 6 11.04 11.22 -3.93
N VAL A 7 10.19 10.86 -2.96
CA VAL A 7 9.42 11.80 -2.13
C VAL A 7 9.95 11.90 -0.71
N LEU A 8 10.55 10.84 -0.16
CA LEU A 8 11.26 10.86 1.11
C LEU A 8 12.78 10.85 0.88
N LEU A 9 13.38 12.03 0.93
CA LEU A 9 14.80 12.26 0.67
C LEU A 9 15.68 11.88 1.87
N ALA A 10 16.97 11.63 1.64
CA ALA A 10 17.91 11.36 2.73
C ALA A 10 18.14 12.60 3.61
N GLY A 11 18.35 12.39 4.92
CA GLY A 11 18.42 13.45 5.95
C GLY A 11 19.54 14.49 5.80
N LYS A 12 20.48 14.33 4.85
CA LYS A 12 21.51 15.33 4.52
C LYS A 12 21.02 16.41 3.53
N SER A 13 19.79 16.32 3.07
CA SER A 13 19.22 17.27 2.11
C SER A 13 18.76 18.56 2.81
N THR A 14 19.04 19.72 2.22
CA THR A 14 18.51 21.01 2.69
C THR A 14 17.08 21.20 2.18
N GLY A 15 16.17 21.72 3.01
CA GLY A 15 14.79 22.00 2.64
C GLY A 15 14.23 23.22 3.35
N VAL A 16 13.12 23.75 2.82
CA VAL A 16 12.32 24.79 3.46
C VAL A 16 11.85 24.28 4.82
N ASN A 17 12.00 25.08 5.87
CA ASN A 17 11.54 24.68 7.20
C ASN A 17 10.01 24.58 7.23
N LEU A 18 9.50 23.39 7.52
CA LEU A 18 8.10 23.11 7.79
C LEU A 18 7.94 22.91 9.29
N HIS A 19 7.33 23.87 9.98
CA HIS A 19 7.11 23.80 11.41
C HIS A 19 5.69 23.34 11.72
N LEU A 20 5.56 22.19 12.36
CA LEU A 20 4.28 21.61 12.78
C LEU A 20 3.91 22.15 14.15
N LEU A 21 2.66 22.60 14.27
CA LEU A 21 2.12 23.27 15.46
C LEU A 21 0.69 22.80 15.71
N ASP A 22 0.32 22.66 16.97
CA ASP A 22 -1.08 22.61 17.39
C ASP A 22 -1.51 23.97 18.00
N GLU A 23 -2.79 24.10 18.35
CA GLU A 23 -3.31 25.34 18.95
C GLU A 23 -2.60 25.69 20.28
N LYS A 24 -2.15 24.69 21.04
CA LYS A 24 -1.47 24.88 22.32
C LYS A 24 -0.06 25.45 22.12
N SER A 25 0.74 24.80 21.28
CA SER A 25 2.11 25.18 20.94
C SER A 25 2.17 26.48 20.13
N TRP A 26 1.13 26.83 19.36
CA TRP A 26 1.05 28.13 18.70
C TRP A 26 1.20 29.30 19.67
N SER A 27 0.58 29.21 20.85
CA SER A 27 0.57 30.28 21.85
C SER A 27 1.98 30.66 22.33
N SER A 28 2.89 29.68 22.45
CA SER A 28 4.28 29.87 22.84
C SER A 28 5.19 30.18 21.65
N PHE A 29 4.99 29.47 20.53
CA PHE A 29 5.79 29.61 19.33
C PHE A 29 5.69 31.01 18.69
N LYS A 30 4.49 31.61 18.68
CA LYS A 30 4.28 32.93 18.07
C LYS A 30 5.15 34.05 18.67
N ARG A 31 5.63 33.88 19.92
CA ARG A 31 6.54 34.82 20.59
C ARG A 31 7.98 34.77 20.06
N GLN A 32 8.33 33.71 19.34
CA GLN A 32 9.65 33.49 18.75
C GLN A 32 9.71 33.93 17.28
N LEU A 33 8.58 34.30 16.69
CA LEU A 33 8.50 34.74 15.30
C LEU A 33 8.98 36.20 15.14
N ALA A 34 9.64 36.48 14.02
CA ALA A 34 9.92 37.85 13.62
C ALA A 34 8.61 38.64 13.45
N THR A 35 8.63 39.93 13.74
CA THR A 35 7.44 40.81 13.71
C THR A 35 6.67 40.71 12.39
N ALA A 36 7.37 40.68 11.26
CA ALA A 36 6.75 40.55 9.94
C ALA A 36 6.02 39.19 9.77
N THR A 37 6.61 38.09 10.25
CA THR A 37 6.00 36.76 10.17
C THR A 37 4.79 36.64 11.07
N LEU A 38 4.81 37.24 12.28
CA LEU A 38 3.67 37.25 13.18
C LEU A 38 2.50 38.05 12.58
N ALA A 39 2.77 39.25 12.07
CA ALA A 39 1.76 40.06 11.39
C ALA A 39 1.18 39.33 10.17
N TRP A 40 2.01 38.62 9.40
CA TRP A 40 1.57 37.78 8.29
C TRP A 40 0.65 36.64 8.74
N ALA A 41 1.01 35.94 9.82
CA ALA A 41 0.19 34.89 10.40
C ALA A 41 -1.16 35.40 10.91
N ASP A 42 -1.19 36.58 11.55
CA ASP A 42 -2.42 37.21 12.00
C ASP A 42 -3.31 37.65 10.85
N ALA A 43 -2.74 38.24 9.79
CA ALA A 43 -3.47 38.61 8.58
C ALA A 43 -4.14 37.42 7.88
N HIS A 44 -3.58 36.21 8.03
CA HIS A 44 -4.12 34.97 7.46
C HIS A 44 -4.93 34.15 8.48
N GLY A 45 -5.16 34.66 9.70
CA GLY A 45 -5.90 33.96 10.73
C GLY A 45 -5.28 32.61 11.14
N PHE A 46 -3.96 32.46 11.01
CA PHE A 46 -3.29 31.24 11.41
C PHE A 46 -3.26 31.13 12.94
N ARG A 47 -3.75 30.00 13.47
CA ARG A 47 -3.86 29.73 14.91
C ARG A 47 -3.32 28.36 15.33
N GLY A 48 -2.69 27.63 14.40
CA GLY A 48 -2.23 26.25 14.64
C GLY A 48 -3.35 25.22 14.63
N MET A 49 -4.54 25.56 14.10
CA MET A 49 -5.66 24.61 13.99
C MET A 49 -5.34 23.54 12.95
N ALA A 50 -5.73 22.29 13.21
CA ALA A 50 -5.48 21.16 12.33
C ALA A 50 -5.91 21.44 10.88
N GLY A 51 -5.01 21.21 9.93
CA GLY A 51 -5.24 21.43 8.50
C GLY A 51 -4.96 22.86 8.01
N GLN A 52 -4.71 23.84 8.90
CA GLN A 52 -4.21 25.15 8.48
C GLN A 52 -2.79 25.03 7.93
N VAL A 53 -2.51 25.72 6.82
CA VAL A 53 -1.17 25.83 6.24
C VAL A 53 -0.91 27.29 5.93
N LEU A 54 0.18 27.84 6.47
CA LEU A 54 0.64 29.19 6.19
C LEU A 54 2.00 29.14 5.51
N VAL A 55 2.04 29.51 4.24
CA VAL A 55 3.28 29.71 3.49
C VAL A 55 3.79 31.13 3.77
N VAL A 56 5.01 31.25 4.31
CA VAL A 56 5.63 32.53 4.65
C VAL A 56 6.61 32.90 3.52
N PRO A 57 6.39 34.03 2.82
CA PRO A 57 7.28 34.47 1.76
C PRO A 57 8.56 35.07 2.35
N GLY A 58 9.69 34.74 1.72
CA GLY A 58 10.96 35.43 1.96
C GLY A 58 11.06 36.73 1.17
N THR A 59 12.08 37.53 1.48
CA THR A 59 12.30 38.86 0.87
C THR A 59 12.53 38.85 -0.65
N LYS A 60 12.85 37.69 -1.23
CA LYS A 60 13.07 37.51 -2.68
C LYS A 60 11.92 36.79 -3.39
N GLY A 61 10.77 36.63 -2.73
CA GLY A 61 9.61 35.92 -3.28
C GLY A 61 9.69 34.39 -3.25
N ASN A 62 10.77 33.83 -2.69
CA ASN A 62 10.87 32.39 -2.39
C ASN A 62 10.03 32.03 -1.16
N VAL A 63 9.73 30.74 -0.97
CA VAL A 63 9.19 30.27 0.31
C VAL A 63 10.31 30.27 1.34
N GLU A 64 10.15 31.03 2.43
CA GLU A 64 11.11 31.07 3.53
C GLU A 64 10.85 29.94 4.53
N ARG A 65 9.59 29.78 4.92
CA ARG A 65 9.12 28.71 5.82
C ARG A 65 7.64 28.42 5.61
N VAL A 66 7.20 27.30 6.17
CA VAL A 66 5.80 26.94 6.26
C VAL A 66 5.44 26.62 7.69
N LEU A 67 4.32 27.16 8.17
CA LEU A 67 3.69 26.75 9.42
C LEU A 67 2.49 25.86 9.08
N ALA A 68 2.39 24.68 9.68
CA ALA A 68 1.27 23.79 9.46
C ALA A 68 0.62 23.38 10.79
N GLY A 69 -0.69 23.58 10.86
CA GLY A 69 -1.52 23.17 11.98
C GLY A 69 -1.79 21.67 11.96
N VAL A 70 -1.49 20.99 13.05
CA VAL A 70 -1.72 19.55 13.26
C VAL A 70 -2.64 19.35 14.48
N SER A 71 -3.42 18.27 14.50
CA SER A 71 -4.23 17.93 15.67
C SER A 71 -3.37 17.37 16.79
N CYS A 72 -3.79 17.52 18.05
CA CYS A 72 -3.13 16.90 19.20
C CYS A 72 -3.20 15.36 19.19
N ASP A 73 -4.04 14.77 18.32
CA ASP A 73 -4.12 13.33 18.06
C ASP A 73 -3.35 12.89 16.79
N ALA A 74 -2.56 13.80 16.19
CA ALA A 74 -1.75 13.52 15.00
C ALA A 74 -0.74 12.38 15.18
N ASP A 75 -0.50 11.95 16.42
CA ASP A 75 0.32 10.79 16.78
C ASP A 75 -0.29 9.44 16.36
N ARG A 76 -1.55 9.42 15.88
CA ARG A 76 -2.25 8.16 15.54
C ARG A 76 -2.72 8.06 14.09
N ASP A 77 -2.80 9.16 13.35
CA ASP A 77 -3.23 9.16 11.95
C ASP A 77 -2.11 9.63 11.00
N PRO A 78 -1.45 8.72 10.26
CA PRO A 78 -0.43 9.10 9.29
C PRO A 78 -0.97 10.00 8.17
N PHE A 79 -2.26 9.92 7.85
CA PHE A 79 -2.83 10.65 6.71
C PHE A 79 -3.09 12.12 7.02
N ALA A 80 -3.39 12.46 8.27
CA ALA A 80 -3.67 13.82 8.70
C ALA A 80 -2.51 14.78 8.35
N VAL A 81 -1.28 14.37 8.65
CA VAL A 81 -0.09 15.18 8.36
C VAL A 81 0.54 14.82 7.00
N GLY A 82 0.40 13.56 6.55
CA GLY A 82 0.87 13.13 5.23
C GLY A 82 0.26 13.93 4.06
N LYS A 83 -0.97 14.41 4.21
CA LYS A 83 -1.68 15.20 3.19
C LYS A 83 -0.96 16.50 2.83
N LEU A 84 -0.07 17.00 3.70
CA LEU A 84 0.78 18.16 3.42
C LEU A 84 1.58 18.00 2.13
N CYS A 85 1.95 16.77 1.73
CA CYS A 85 2.66 16.55 0.47
C CYS A 85 1.90 17.06 -0.77
N LYS A 86 0.56 17.14 -0.71
CA LYS A 86 -0.32 17.58 -1.81
C LYS A 86 -0.77 19.03 -1.68
N THR A 87 -0.71 19.62 -0.48
CA THR A 87 -1.17 20.99 -0.24
C THR A 87 -0.04 22.00 -0.29
N LEU A 88 1.19 21.58 0.01
CA LEU A 88 2.36 22.45 -0.03
C LEU A 88 2.75 22.78 -1.47
N PRO A 89 3.31 23.97 -1.70
CA PRO A 89 3.97 24.29 -2.96
C PRO A 89 5.02 23.22 -3.35
N PRO A 90 5.30 23.03 -4.65
CA PRO A 90 6.38 22.15 -5.08
C PRO A 90 7.70 22.57 -4.44
N GLY A 91 8.37 21.63 -3.76
CA GLY A 91 9.59 21.92 -3.04
C GLY A 91 10.08 20.76 -2.19
N THR A 92 11.20 20.99 -1.50
CA THR A 92 11.76 20.08 -0.51
C THR A 92 11.63 20.72 0.86
N TYR A 93 11.06 19.97 1.80
CA TYR A 93 10.73 20.46 3.13
C TYR A 93 11.46 19.66 4.21
N ALA A 94 12.00 20.36 5.21
CA ALA A 94 12.59 19.77 6.40
C ALA A 94 11.66 20.07 7.58
N VAL A 95 11.16 19.03 8.23
CA VAL A 95 10.17 19.18 9.31
C VAL A 95 10.82 19.47 10.65
N SER A 96 10.13 20.27 11.46
CA SER A 96 10.41 20.54 12.87
C SER A 96 9.09 20.74 13.63
N GLY A 97 9.12 20.67 14.95
CA GLY A 97 7.93 20.79 15.80
C GLY A 97 7.91 19.72 16.88
N ASP A 98 7.06 19.91 17.87
CA ASP A 98 6.87 18.98 18.99
C ASP A 98 5.52 18.27 18.87
N GLY A 99 5.36 17.13 19.53
CA GLY A 99 4.07 16.42 19.60
C GLY A 99 3.63 15.78 18.29
N VAL A 100 4.57 15.34 17.46
CA VAL A 100 4.30 14.57 16.23
C VAL A 100 5.25 13.38 16.14
N ASP A 101 4.71 12.19 15.90
CA ASP A 101 5.51 11.02 15.50
C ASP A 101 6.10 11.24 14.09
N PHE A 102 7.38 11.60 14.02
CA PHE A 102 8.07 11.82 12.76
C PHE A 102 8.23 10.57 11.88
N ARG A 103 8.23 9.37 12.46
CA ARG A 103 8.23 8.13 11.69
C ARG A 103 6.86 7.96 11.01
N LEU A 104 5.78 8.18 11.75
CA LEU A 104 4.41 8.12 11.22
C LEU A 104 4.16 9.19 10.16
N LEU A 105 4.66 10.41 10.36
CA LEU A 105 4.66 11.48 9.37
C LEU A 105 5.37 11.06 8.08
N ALA A 106 6.59 10.54 8.19
CA ALA A 106 7.39 10.15 7.01
C ALA A 106 6.69 9.03 6.22
N LEU A 107 6.07 8.07 6.91
CA LEU A 107 5.26 7.04 6.29
C LEU A 107 4.03 7.64 5.62
N GLY A 108 3.25 8.45 6.33
CA GLY A 108 2.07 9.13 5.84
C GLY A 108 2.33 9.97 4.60
N TRP A 109 3.46 10.69 4.57
CA TRP A 109 3.91 11.46 3.40
C TRP A 109 4.10 10.57 2.18
N CYS A 110 4.74 9.42 2.33
CA CYS A 110 4.91 8.46 1.23
C CYS A 110 3.57 7.85 0.79
N LEU A 111 2.70 7.51 1.74
CA LEU A 111 1.39 6.91 1.47
C LEU A 111 0.46 7.88 0.75
N GLU A 112 0.50 9.16 1.09
CA GLU A 112 -0.27 10.21 0.42
C GLU A 112 0.30 10.55 -0.96
N ALA A 113 1.63 10.59 -1.09
CA ALA A 113 2.31 10.85 -2.35
C ALA A 113 2.11 9.76 -3.41
N TYR A 114 1.66 8.56 -3.01
CA TYR A 114 1.36 7.48 -3.93
C TYR A 114 0.33 7.91 -4.99
N ALA A 115 0.65 7.64 -6.25
CA ALA A 115 -0.25 7.79 -7.37
C ALA A 115 -0.13 6.60 -8.32
N PHE A 116 -1.28 5.98 -8.62
CA PHE A 116 -1.39 4.93 -9.63
C PHE A 116 -1.36 5.57 -11.03
N GLY A 117 -0.19 5.55 -11.65
CA GLY A 117 0.06 6.18 -12.96
C GLY A 117 -0.18 5.28 -14.17
N GLY A 118 -0.73 4.08 -14.00
CA GLY A 118 -1.11 3.22 -15.12
C GLY A 118 -2.19 3.87 -15.99
N TYR A 119 -2.28 3.44 -17.26
CA TYR A 119 -3.39 3.80 -18.17
C TYR A 119 -3.51 5.30 -18.48
N GLY A 120 -2.38 5.99 -18.67
CA GLY A 120 -2.34 7.38 -19.15
C GLY A 120 -2.69 8.43 -18.10
N LYS A 121 -2.84 8.07 -16.82
CA LYS A 121 -3.08 9.03 -15.74
C LYS A 121 -1.83 9.85 -15.44
N LYS A 122 -1.94 11.17 -15.48
CA LYS A 122 -0.89 12.09 -15.03
C LYS A 122 -0.62 11.89 -13.54
N ILE A 123 0.64 11.69 -13.19
CA ILE A 123 1.08 11.66 -11.80
C ILE A 123 1.27 13.11 -11.34
N PRO A 124 0.54 13.58 -10.32
CA PRO A 124 0.70 14.93 -9.82
C PRO A 124 2.09 15.10 -9.19
N THR A 125 2.70 16.27 -9.38
CA THR A 125 3.89 16.66 -8.62
C THR A 125 3.47 16.95 -7.18
N VAL A 126 4.20 16.37 -6.23
CA VAL A 126 3.98 16.54 -4.79
C VAL A 126 5.24 17.10 -4.13
N ALA A 127 5.06 17.74 -2.99
CA ALA A 127 6.17 18.18 -2.14
C ALA A 127 6.98 16.98 -1.62
N LYS A 128 8.29 17.19 -1.46
CA LYS A 128 9.25 16.19 -0.97
C LYS A 128 9.58 16.47 0.49
N LEU A 129 9.76 15.42 1.28
CA LEU A 129 10.15 15.49 2.68
C LEU A 129 11.60 15.04 2.83
N VAL A 130 12.41 15.84 3.53
CA VAL A 130 13.70 15.38 4.05
C VAL A 130 13.41 14.44 5.22
N CYS A 131 13.94 13.22 5.18
CA CYS A 131 13.72 12.26 6.25
C CYS A 131 14.10 12.87 7.61
N PRO A 132 13.18 12.92 8.59
CA PRO A 132 13.43 13.54 9.88
C PRO A 132 14.57 12.84 10.62
N SER A 133 15.28 13.60 11.47
CA SER A 133 16.34 13.04 12.31
C SER A 133 15.76 11.97 13.25
N GLY A 134 16.52 10.89 13.49
CA GLY A 134 16.09 9.76 14.33
C GLY A 134 15.12 8.78 13.67
N VAL A 135 14.60 9.07 12.47
CA VAL A 135 13.71 8.15 11.73
C VAL A 135 14.54 7.19 10.89
N ASP A 136 14.29 5.88 11.02
CA ASP A 136 14.84 4.88 10.10
C ASP A 136 14.15 4.98 8.73
N ARG A 137 14.78 5.71 7.82
CA ARG A 137 14.32 5.86 6.43
C ARG A 137 14.12 4.53 5.73
N THR A 138 14.95 3.53 6.02
CA THR A 138 14.89 2.22 5.35
C THR A 138 13.62 1.49 5.76
N ASP A 139 13.26 1.55 7.05
CA ASP A 139 12.01 0.98 7.56
C ASP A 139 10.78 1.67 6.95
N VAL A 140 10.76 3.01 6.95
CA VAL A 140 9.65 3.78 6.37
C VAL A 140 9.45 3.45 4.89
N LEU A 141 10.54 3.43 4.10
CA LEU A 141 10.47 3.11 2.67
C LEU A 141 10.01 1.67 2.45
N ARG A 142 10.49 0.71 3.24
CA ARG A 142 10.04 -0.69 3.15
C ARG A 142 8.52 -0.81 3.37
N CYS A 143 7.96 -0.11 4.35
CA CYS A 143 6.51 -0.09 4.59
C CYS A 143 5.74 0.60 3.45
N ALA A 144 6.24 1.75 2.99
CA ALA A 144 5.60 2.53 1.94
C ALA A 144 5.62 1.80 0.58
N GLU A 145 6.74 1.19 0.22
CA GLU A 145 6.91 0.43 -1.03
C GLU A 145 6.09 -0.85 -1.05
N ALA A 146 6.01 -1.57 0.08
CA ALA A 146 5.11 -2.72 0.19
C ALA A 146 3.64 -2.32 0.06
N THR A 147 3.25 -1.17 0.64
CA THR A 147 1.89 -0.66 0.52
C THR A 147 1.57 -0.17 -0.89
N ALA A 148 2.52 0.49 -1.56
CA ALA A 148 2.41 0.87 -2.96
C ALA A 148 2.25 -0.38 -3.85
N PHE A 149 3.06 -1.42 -3.63
CA PHE A 149 2.95 -2.69 -4.34
C PHE A 149 1.57 -3.34 -4.18
N VAL A 150 1.02 -3.38 -2.96
CA VAL A 150 -0.36 -3.87 -2.73
C VAL A 150 -1.38 -3.04 -3.52
N ARG A 151 -1.26 -1.70 -3.47
CA ARG A 151 -2.16 -0.80 -4.18
C ARG A 151 -2.04 -0.97 -5.70
N ASP A 152 -0.85 -1.21 -6.23
CA ASP A 152 -0.63 -1.39 -7.66
C ASP A 152 -1.33 -2.66 -8.16
N LEU A 153 -1.16 -3.78 -7.45
CA LEU A 153 -1.82 -5.03 -7.80
C LEU A 153 -3.35 -4.92 -7.75
N VAL A 154 -3.90 -4.28 -6.71
CA VAL A 154 -5.36 -4.12 -6.55
C VAL A 154 -5.95 -3.11 -7.54
N ASN A 155 -5.19 -2.07 -7.92
CA ASN A 155 -5.66 -1.05 -8.85
C ASN A 155 -5.59 -1.49 -10.31
N ALA A 156 -4.69 -2.41 -10.64
CA ALA A 156 -4.58 -2.97 -11.98
C ALA A 156 -5.95 -3.58 -12.42
N PRO A 157 -6.46 -3.23 -13.61
CA PRO A 157 -7.57 -3.94 -14.25
C PRO A 157 -7.30 -5.45 -14.27
N ALA A 158 -8.36 -6.25 -14.08
CA ALA A 158 -8.22 -7.70 -14.09
C ALA A 158 -7.70 -8.25 -15.42
N SER A 159 -7.96 -7.58 -16.55
CA SER A 159 -7.38 -7.92 -17.86
C SER A 159 -5.85 -7.95 -17.85
N ASP A 160 -5.23 -7.12 -17.01
CA ASP A 160 -3.77 -6.99 -16.87
C ASP A 160 -3.25 -7.53 -15.52
N MET A 161 -4.13 -8.15 -14.74
CA MET A 161 -3.84 -8.71 -13.41
C MET A 161 -4.68 -9.96 -13.17
N GLY A 162 -4.39 -11.03 -13.92
CA GLY A 162 -4.99 -12.34 -13.72
C GLY A 162 -4.07 -13.29 -12.98
N PRO A 163 -4.40 -14.60 -13.04
CA PRO A 163 -3.59 -15.61 -12.39
C PRO A 163 -2.12 -15.64 -12.84
N ASP A 164 -1.85 -15.44 -14.14
CA ASP A 164 -0.50 -15.38 -14.71
C ASP A 164 0.31 -14.17 -14.21
N GLU A 165 -0.30 -12.98 -14.17
CA GLU A 165 0.39 -11.75 -13.79
C GLU A 165 0.56 -11.67 -12.27
N LEU A 166 -0.40 -12.18 -11.49
CA LEU A 166 -0.24 -12.34 -10.05
C LEU A 166 0.88 -13.32 -9.70
N GLU A 167 1.02 -14.41 -10.46
CA GLU A 167 2.18 -15.30 -10.39
C GLU A 167 3.46 -14.55 -10.73
N GLN A 168 3.48 -13.77 -11.81
CA GLN A 168 4.66 -13.01 -12.23
C GLN A 168 5.07 -11.94 -11.21
N ALA A 169 4.11 -11.29 -10.55
CA ALA A 169 4.36 -10.38 -9.43
C ALA A 169 5.04 -11.11 -8.26
N ALA A 170 4.53 -12.29 -7.89
CA ALA A 170 5.13 -13.11 -6.84
C ALA A 170 6.54 -13.61 -7.22
N ARG A 171 6.78 -13.98 -8.48
CA ARG A 171 8.11 -14.36 -9.01
C ARG A 171 9.11 -13.22 -8.94
N THR A 172 8.67 -12.02 -9.31
CA THR A 172 9.49 -10.80 -9.25
C THR A 172 9.90 -10.51 -7.81
N LEU A 173 8.94 -10.57 -6.88
CA LEU A 173 9.20 -10.42 -5.45
C LEU A 173 10.16 -11.50 -4.93
N ALA A 174 9.94 -12.77 -5.29
CA ALA A 174 10.80 -13.86 -4.86
C ALA A 174 12.24 -13.68 -5.33
N LYS A 175 12.45 -13.29 -6.59
CA LYS A 175 13.77 -12.99 -7.15
C LYS A 175 14.45 -11.84 -6.39
N ALA A 176 13.73 -10.75 -6.11
CA ALA A 176 14.28 -9.60 -5.40
C ALA A 176 14.82 -9.95 -4.00
N HIS A 177 14.19 -10.93 -3.32
CA HIS A 177 14.56 -11.34 -1.96
C HIS A 177 15.27 -12.69 -1.89
N ARG A 178 15.63 -13.29 -3.03
CA ARG A 178 16.23 -14.64 -3.12
C ARG A 178 15.38 -15.71 -2.42
N ALA A 179 14.06 -15.58 -2.51
CA ALA A 179 13.10 -16.60 -2.09
C ALA A 179 12.94 -17.66 -3.19
N THR A 180 12.52 -18.86 -2.80
CA THR A 180 12.15 -19.93 -3.73
C THR A 180 10.66 -19.87 -3.98
N LEU A 181 10.24 -20.03 -5.24
CA LEU A 181 8.83 -20.06 -5.62
C LEU A 181 8.55 -21.25 -6.55
N SER A 182 7.52 -22.03 -6.23
CA SER A 182 6.97 -23.08 -7.08
C SER A 182 5.50 -22.79 -7.41
N VAL A 183 5.01 -23.37 -8.51
CA VAL A 183 3.63 -23.19 -8.96
C VAL A 183 3.04 -24.53 -9.35
N THR A 184 1.84 -24.82 -8.83
CA THR A 184 1.03 -25.98 -9.22
C THR A 184 -0.08 -25.53 -10.14
N LYS A 185 -0.17 -26.12 -11.35
CA LYS A 185 -1.19 -25.82 -12.37
C LYS A 185 -1.59 -27.08 -13.15
N GLY A 186 -2.56 -26.98 -14.04
CA GLY A 186 -3.06 -28.08 -14.88
C GLY A 186 -3.54 -29.28 -14.08
N LYS A 187 -3.30 -30.48 -14.62
CA LYS A 187 -3.66 -31.76 -13.97
C LYS A 187 -3.12 -31.90 -12.54
N ALA A 188 -1.96 -31.32 -12.26
CA ALA A 188 -1.40 -31.34 -10.91
C ALA A 188 -2.23 -30.50 -9.93
N LEU A 189 -2.81 -29.39 -10.37
CA LEU A 189 -3.72 -28.60 -9.56
C LEU A 189 -5.04 -29.32 -9.35
N GLU A 190 -5.63 -29.87 -10.42
CA GLU A 190 -6.86 -30.65 -10.34
C GLU A 190 -6.75 -31.80 -9.33
N LYS A 191 -5.66 -32.57 -9.42
CA LYS A 191 -5.41 -33.70 -8.51
C LYS A 191 -5.14 -33.27 -7.07
N ASN A 192 -4.29 -32.26 -6.87
CA ASN A 192 -3.75 -31.95 -5.55
C ASN A 192 -4.50 -30.82 -4.82
N PHE A 193 -5.23 -29.99 -5.55
CA PHE A 193 -6.01 -28.84 -5.07
C PHE A 193 -7.34 -28.73 -5.83
N PRO A 194 -8.18 -29.79 -5.81
CA PRO A 194 -9.38 -29.91 -6.63
C PRO A 194 -10.35 -28.72 -6.53
N MET A 195 -10.54 -28.14 -5.34
CA MET A 195 -11.44 -26.98 -5.19
C MET A 195 -10.87 -25.68 -5.80
N VAL A 196 -9.53 -25.50 -5.80
CA VAL A 196 -8.92 -24.34 -6.48
C VAL A 196 -9.11 -24.46 -7.98
N HIS A 197 -8.89 -25.67 -8.51
CA HIS A 197 -9.18 -25.97 -9.91
C HIS A 197 -10.66 -25.75 -10.25
N ALA A 198 -11.58 -26.26 -9.43
CA ALA A 198 -13.02 -26.15 -9.69
C ALA A 198 -13.50 -24.69 -9.79
N VAL A 199 -13.03 -23.81 -8.91
CA VAL A 199 -13.38 -22.37 -8.96
C VAL A 199 -12.88 -21.72 -10.25
N GLY A 200 -11.64 -21.98 -10.65
CA GLY A 200 -11.03 -21.27 -11.77
C GLY A 200 -11.16 -21.92 -13.15
N ARG A 201 -11.65 -23.16 -13.26
CA ARG A 201 -11.70 -23.90 -14.53
C ARG A 201 -12.55 -23.25 -15.62
N ALA A 202 -13.46 -22.35 -15.23
CA ALA A 202 -14.37 -21.67 -16.15
C ALA A 202 -13.74 -20.49 -16.90
N SER A 203 -12.65 -19.93 -16.39
CA SER A 203 -11.92 -18.86 -17.08
C SER A 203 -11.05 -19.43 -18.20
N SER A 204 -10.82 -18.61 -19.24
CA SER A 204 -9.79 -18.88 -20.25
C SER A 204 -8.36 -18.76 -19.70
N ARG A 205 -8.20 -18.23 -18.49
CA ARG A 205 -6.92 -18.02 -17.81
C ARG A 205 -6.75 -19.06 -16.72
N GLU A 206 -5.78 -19.95 -16.91
CA GLU A 206 -5.64 -21.17 -16.12
C GLU A 206 -5.50 -20.89 -14.61
N PRO A 207 -6.24 -21.59 -13.72
CA PRO A 207 -6.02 -21.48 -12.28
C PRO A 207 -4.69 -22.09 -11.85
N ARG A 208 -4.17 -21.63 -10.71
CA ARG A 208 -2.90 -22.11 -10.17
C ARG A 208 -2.77 -21.88 -8.67
N LEU A 209 -1.84 -22.59 -8.05
CA LEU A 209 -1.40 -22.34 -6.69
C LEU A 209 0.06 -21.90 -6.69
N ILE A 210 0.31 -20.70 -6.18
CA ILE A 210 1.63 -20.14 -5.96
C ILE A 210 2.10 -20.50 -4.54
N ASP A 211 3.32 -21.01 -4.41
CA ASP A 211 3.95 -21.39 -3.14
C ASP A 211 5.37 -20.79 -3.06
N LEU A 212 5.51 -19.73 -2.25
CA LEU A 212 6.78 -19.04 -2.02
C LEU A 212 7.32 -19.42 -0.64
N SER A 213 8.62 -19.67 -0.56
CA SER A 213 9.33 -19.95 0.70
C SER A 213 10.60 -19.12 0.84
N TRP A 214 10.87 -18.66 2.06
CA TRP A 214 12.04 -17.86 2.40
C TRP A 214 12.48 -18.07 3.85
N GLY A 215 13.78 -17.85 4.13
CA GLY A 215 14.32 -17.87 5.48
C GLY A 215 14.98 -19.20 5.88
N ARG A 216 15.52 -19.25 7.10
CA ARG A 216 16.30 -20.38 7.61
C ARG A 216 15.40 -21.56 7.96
N LEU A 217 15.84 -22.79 7.64
CA LEU A 217 15.04 -24.00 7.87
C LEU A 217 14.61 -24.22 9.33
N GLN A 218 15.45 -23.81 10.28
CA GLN A 218 15.24 -23.95 11.73
C GLN A 218 14.54 -22.76 12.39
N ALA A 219 14.23 -21.69 11.65
CA ALA A 219 13.52 -20.55 12.19
C ALA A 219 12.03 -20.88 12.43
N PRO A 220 11.34 -20.16 13.34
CA PRO A 220 9.89 -20.31 13.55
C PRO A 220 9.11 -20.21 12.23
N ARG A 221 8.19 -21.14 12.02
CA ARG A 221 7.38 -21.20 10.79
C ARG A 221 6.28 -20.15 10.83
N VAL A 222 6.22 -19.31 9.80
CA VAL A 222 5.12 -18.38 9.56
C VAL A 222 4.58 -18.66 8.17
N THR A 223 3.31 -19.05 8.06
CA THR A 223 2.64 -19.28 6.78
C THR A 223 1.55 -18.25 6.57
N LEU A 224 1.63 -17.50 5.47
CA LEU A 224 0.61 -16.56 5.04
C LEU A 224 -0.20 -17.21 3.91
N VAL A 225 -1.52 -17.05 3.95
CA VAL A 225 -2.42 -17.54 2.91
C VAL A 225 -3.26 -16.38 2.41
N GLY A 226 -3.21 -16.10 1.11
CA GLY A 226 -3.93 -14.97 0.51
C GLY A 226 -4.85 -15.41 -0.62
N LYS A 227 -6.14 -15.03 -0.53
CA LYS A 227 -7.13 -15.23 -1.60
C LYS A 227 -6.69 -14.49 -2.87
N GLY A 228 -6.49 -15.21 -3.98
CA GLY A 228 -6.07 -14.66 -5.28
C GLY A 228 -7.14 -14.72 -6.36
N VAL A 229 -8.39 -14.38 -6.04
CA VAL A 229 -9.46 -14.31 -7.05
C VAL A 229 -9.29 -13.01 -7.83
N CYS A 230 -8.67 -13.09 -9.01
CA CYS A 230 -8.25 -11.94 -9.80
C CYS A 230 -9.43 -11.16 -10.38
N PHE A 231 -10.52 -11.86 -10.68
CA PHE A 231 -11.82 -11.30 -10.97
C PHE A 231 -12.91 -12.26 -10.49
N ASP A 232 -14.01 -11.72 -9.98
CA ASP A 232 -15.12 -12.49 -9.42
C ASP A 232 -16.45 -12.04 -10.03
N THR A 233 -16.99 -12.83 -10.96
CA THR A 233 -18.34 -12.60 -11.48
C THR A 233 -19.42 -13.08 -10.51
N GLY A 234 -19.05 -13.86 -9.48
CA GLY A 234 -19.95 -14.69 -8.67
C GLY A 234 -20.17 -16.10 -9.22
N GLY A 235 -19.53 -16.47 -10.34
CA GLY A 235 -19.85 -17.73 -11.02
C GLY A 235 -21.26 -17.72 -11.60
N LEU A 236 -21.94 -18.87 -11.58
CA LEU A 236 -23.31 -19.00 -12.09
C LEU A 236 -24.34 -18.26 -11.22
N ASP A 237 -24.06 -18.12 -9.92
CA ASP A 237 -24.75 -17.19 -9.02
C ASP A 237 -24.24 -15.75 -9.25
N ILE A 238 -24.51 -15.24 -10.44
CA ILE A 238 -23.93 -14.00 -10.95
C ILE A 238 -24.22 -12.79 -10.03
N LYS A 239 -23.18 -11.99 -9.78
CA LYS A 239 -23.32 -10.72 -9.05
C LYS A 239 -24.12 -9.70 -9.86
N PRO A 240 -24.92 -8.83 -9.21
CA PRO A 240 -25.44 -7.64 -9.87
C PRO A 240 -24.29 -6.71 -10.28
N ALA A 241 -24.54 -5.85 -11.28
CA ALA A 241 -23.52 -4.95 -11.84
C ALA A 241 -22.80 -4.10 -10.77
N SER A 242 -23.53 -3.57 -9.79
CA SER A 242 -22.98 -2.81 -8.66
C SER A 242 -22.06 -3.64 -7.79
N GLY A 243 -22.38 -4.92 -7.57
CA GLY A 243 -21.55 -5.86 -6.82
C GLY A 243 -20.30 -6.28 -7.59
N MET A 244 -20.38 -6.33 -8.93
CA MET A 244 -19.26 -6.74 -9.78
C MET A 244 -18.25 -5.61 -10.06
N LEU A 245 -18.69 -4.34 -10.01
CA LEU A 245 -17.91 -3.17 -10.43
C LEU A 245 -16.49 -3.09 -9.85
N LEU A 246 -16.30 -3.52 -8.60
CA LEU A 246 -15.01 -3.46 -7.90
C LEU A 246 -14.30 -4.81 -7.80
N MET A 247 -14.77 -5.86 -8.47
CA MET A 247 -14.30 -7.23 -8.24
C MET A 247 -12.88 -7.54 -8.72
N LYS A 248 -12.22 -6.62 -9.43
CA LYS A 248 -10.75 -6.67 -9.58
C LYS A 248 -10.00 -6.66 -8.24
N LYS A 249 -10.62 -6.17 -7.16
CA LYS A 249 -10.03 -6.11 -5.82
C LYS A 249 -10.09 -7.44 -5.06
N ASP A 250 -10.76 -8.46 -5.59
CA ASP A 250 -11.03 -9.70 -4.83
C ASP A 250 -9.77 -10.57 -4.62
N MET A 251 -8.69 -10.23 -5.31
CA MET A 251 -7.32 -10.71 -5.08
C MET A 251 -6.56 -9.89 -4.02
N GLY A 252 -7.22 -8.95 -3.35
CA GLY A 252 -6.63 -8.08 -2.33
C GLY A 252 -6.01 -8.87 -1.16
N GLY A 253 -6.53 -10.07 -0.85
CA GLY A 253 -5.91 -10.97 0.12
C GLY A 253 -4.52 -11.44 -0.33
N ALA A 254 -4.39 -11.88 -1.59
CA ALA A 254 -3.11 -12.22 -2.20
C ALA A 254 -2.16 -11.04 -2.25
N ALA A 255 -2.64 -9.85 -2.64
CA ALA A 255 -1.83 -8.63 -2.64
C ALA A 255 -1.26 -8.34 -1.25
N ASN A 256 -2.10 -8.34 -0.21
CA ASN A 256 -1.69 -8.05 1.16
C ASN A 256 -0.66 -9.05 1.71
N VAL A 257 -0.82 -10.36 1.46
CA VAL A 257 0.18 -11.34 1.92
C VAL A 257 1.51 -11.22 1.17
N LEU A 258 1.50 -10.83 -0.11
CA LEU A 258 2.73 -10.53 -0.85
C LEU A 258 3.40 -9.25 -0.32
N GLY A 259 2.63 -8.20 -0.03
CA GLY A 259 3.14 -6.97 0.61
C GLY A 259 3.73 -7.23 1.99
N LEU A 260 3.05 -8.02 2.82
CA LEU A 260 3.58 -8.43 4.13
C LEU A 260 4.85 -9.29 3.97
N ALA A 261 4.88 -10.22 3.01
CA ALA A 261 6.07 -11.00 2.71
C ALA A 261 7.25 -10.13 2.28
N GLN A 262 7.01 -9.11 1.44
CA GLN A 262 8.03 -8.12 1.07
C GLN A 262 8.60 -7.40 2.30
N MET A 263 7.75 -6.98 3.24
CA MET A 263 8.22 -6.36 4.49
C MET A 263 9.01 -7.34 5.36
N ILE A 264 8.53 -8.56 5.55
CA ILE A 264 9.22 -9.60 6.34
C ILE A 264 10.62 -9.88 5.79
N MET A 265 10.70 -10.12 4.47
CA MET A 265 11.96 -10.42 3.79
C MET A 265 12.89 -9.20 3.74
N GLY A 266 12.36 -8.00 3.51
CA GLY A 266 13.11 -6.75 3.50
C GLY A 266 13.63 -6.33 4.88
N ALA A 267 12.92 -6.69 5.96
CA ALA A 267 13.36 -6.52 7.33
C ALA A 267 14.28 -7.67 7.81
N LYS A 268 14.44 -8.72 6.99
CA LYS A 268 15.23 -9.91 7.30
C LYS A 268 14.82 -10.56 8.64
N LEU A 269 13.52 -10.60 8.92
CA LEU A 269 13.02 -11.16 10.19
C LEU A 269 13.46 -12.63 10.35
N PRO A 270 13.72 -13.10 11.58
CA PRO A 270 14.25 -14.43 11.84
C PRO A 270 13.15 -15.51 11.78
N VAL A 271 12.47 -15.64 10.64
CA VAL A 271 11.37 -16.59 10.43
C VAL A 271 11.60 -17.48 9.21
N ARG A 272 10.96 -18.64 9.20
CA ARG A 272 10.78 -19.47 8.00
C ARG A 272 9.42 -19.13 7.39
N LEU A 273 9.44 -18.22 6.44
CA LEU A 273 8.26 -17.72 5.76
C LEU A 273 7.81 -18.70 4.67
N ARG A 274 6.50 -18.93 4.61
CA ARG A 274 5.81 -19.54 3.46
C ARG A 274 4.62 -18.66 3.06
N VAL A 275 4.38 -18.50 1.77
CA VAL A 275 3.21 -17.78 1.25
C VAL A 275 2.48 -18.67 0.25
N LEU A 276 1.19 -18.88 0.47
CA LEU A 276 0.32 -19.70 -0.39
C LEU A 276 -0.79 -18.84 -0.99
N ILE A 277 -0.89 -18.82 -2.31
CA ILE A 277 -1.90 -18.03 -3.03
C ILE A 277 -2.56 -18.91 -4.09
N PRO A 278 -3.82 -19.34 -3.90
CA PRO A 278 -4.64 -19.84 -5.00
C PRO A 278 -5.04 -18.65 -5.89
N ALA A 279 -4.50 -18.63 -7.10
CA ALA A 279 -4.76 -17.59 -8.09
C ALA A 279 -5.71 -18.13 -9.17
N VAL A 280 -6.90 -17.52 -9.26
CA VAL A 280 -8.01 -17.97 -10.11
C VAL A 280 -8.80 -16.76 -10.63
N GLU A 281 -9.69 -16.98 -11.60
CA GLU A 281 -10.83 -16.11 -11.86
C GLU A 281 -12.11 -16.92 -11.65
N ASN A 282 -13.07 -16.38 -10.91
CA ASN A 282 -14.39 -17.00 -10.80
C ASN A 282 -15.25 -16.47 -11.94
N ALA A 283 -15.40 -17.28 -12.99
CA ALA A 283 -15.97 -16.89 -14.27
C ALA A 283 -17.23 -17.70 -14.64
N ILE A 284 -17.99 -17.19 -15.60
CA ILE A 284 -19.16 -17.86 -16.17
C ILE A 284 -18.76 -18.50 -17.49
N SER A 285 -18.95 -19.82 -17.58
CA SER A 285 -18.76 -20.60 -18.79
C SER A 285 -19.50 -21.94 -18.66
N GLY A 286 -19.64 -22.70 -19.76
CA GLY A 286 -20.35 -23.99 -19.76
C GLY A 286 -19.75 -25.04 -18.83
N ASN A 287 -18.46 -24.91 -18.50
CA ASN A 287 -17.76 -25.78 -17.56
C ASN A 287 -17.64 -25.19 -16.14
N ALA A 288 -18.39 -24.13 -15.78
CA ALA A 288 -18.45 -23.63 -14.41
C ALA A 288 -19.00 -24.70 -13.43
N PHE A 289 -18.62 -24.58 -12.16
CA PHE A 289 -19.25 -25.36 -11.10
C PHE A 289 -20.60 -24.73 -10.72
N ARG A 290 -21.48 -25.53 -10.12
CA ARG A 290 -22.92 -25.19 -9.98
C ARG A 290 -23.36 -25.26 -8.53
N PRO A 291 -24.43 -24.54 -8.15
CA PRO A 291 -25.16 -24.86 -6.94
C PRO A 291 -25.59 -26.33 -6.91
N GLY A 292 -25.40 -26.99 -5.78
CA GLY A 292 -25.62 -28.43 -5.61
C GLY A 292 -24.46 -29.33 -6.05
N ASP A 293 -23.41 -28.80 -6.70
CA ASP A 293 -22.19 -29.59 -6.93
C ASP A 293 -21.56 -29.96 -5.57
N VAL A 294 -21.04 -31.19 -5.47
CA VAL A 294 -20.27 -31.63 -4.29
C VAL A 294 -18.81 -31.79 -4.66
N LEU A 295 -17.97 -30.86 -4.21
CA LEU A 295 -16.56 -30.82 -4.52
C LEU A 295 -15.71 -31.52 -3.45
N ARG A 296 -14.69 -32.28 -3.87
CA ARG A 296 -13.70 -32.85 -2.96
C ARG A 296 -12.64 -31.82 -2.63
N SER A 297 -12.30 -31.70 -1.35
CA SER A 297 -11.20 -30.89 -0.84
C SER A 297 -9.88 -31.66 -0.80
N ARG A 298 -8.75 -30.95 -0.74
CA ARG A 298 -7.42 -31.56 -0.51
C ARG A 298 -7.34 -32.35 0.80
N LYS A 299 -8.15 -32.00 1.81
CA LYS A 299 -8.23 -32.70 3.10
C LYS A 299 -9.01 -34.02 3.02
N GLY A 300 -9.65 -34.31 1.88
CA GLY A 300 -10.51 -35.49 1.70
C GLY A 300 -11.98 -35.27 2.08
N LEU A 301 -12.32 -34.11 2.65
CA LEU A 301 -13.71 -33.72 2.94
C LEU A 301 -14.44 -33.33 1.65
N SER A 302 -15.75 -33.55 1.61
CA SER A 302 -16.66 -33.04 0.57
C SER A 302 -17.30 -31.72 1.00
N VAL A 303 -17.53 -30.83 0.03
CA VAL A 303 -18.21 -29.54 0.22
C VAL A 303 -19.32 -29.43 -0.82
N GLU A 304 -20.56 -29.34 -0.36
CA GLU A 304 -21.69 -28.97 -1.22
C GLU A 304 -21.68 -27.47 -1.48
N ILE A 305 -21.86 -27.08 -2.73
CA ILE A 305 -21.87 -25.68 -3.15
C ILE A 305 -23.28 -25.13 -3.03
N GLY A 306 -23.53 -24.33 -2.00
CA GLY A 306 -24.78 -23.59 -1.87
C GLY A 306 -24.80 -22.27 -2.65
N ASN A 307 -23.62 -21.74 -3.00
CA ASN A 307 -23.43 -20.50 -3.75
C ASN A 307 -22.04 -20.51 -4.42
N THR A 308 -21.96 -20.15 -5.71
CA THR A 308 -20.72 -20.19 -6.51
C THR A 308 -19.77 -18.99 -6.34
#